data_AF-A0A0F9HNC2-F1
#
_entry.id   AF-A0A0F9HNC2-F1
#
_cell.length_a   1.000
_cell.length_b   1.000
_cell.length_c   1.000
_cell.angle_alpha   90.00
_cell.angle_beta   90.00
_cell.angle_gamma   90.00
#
_symmetry.space_group_name_H-M   'P 1'
#
loop_
_entity.id
_entity.type
_entity.pdbx_description
1 polymer ?
#
loop_
_entity_poly.entity_id
_entity_poly.type
_entity_poly.pdbx_seq_one_letter_code
_entity_poly.pdbx_strand_id
1 'polypeptide(L)'
;MKTLQEFKVALRILLKEKTKNSLSFINKYINLNPDLKEYLFERVTIKNPHYFNSIDTIEKTYWFGFICADALVKQKYRYTFKFELSSLDRERLVKLAGLLGYDIERIKDRKRRYYDDNGKLKIKEYSCIQFKSKRMIEELLGNGYSSSAMGTGLPEIVKKAEEDIALAFLLGFFDGDGTWYGGRSAEIYTSNKIFLMDIKNKFKIKYAIRTTKKALIDKLPGKIINRAAHRLTLGADLYEKMMRIYAYSMKRKRAPQFRGI
;
A
#
# COMPACT_ATOMS: atom_id res chain seq x y z
N MET A 1 -1.53 -25.61 0.35
CA MET A 1 -0.72 -26.17 -0.75
C MET A 1 0.67 -25.55 -0.66
N LYS A 2 1.71 -26.37 -0.45
CA LYS A 2 3.06 -25.92 -0.12
C LYS A 2 3.83 -25.53 -1.39
N THR A 3 4.59 -24.44 -1.34
CA THR A 3 5.55 -24.08 -2.40
C THR A 3 6.69 -25.10 -2.47
N LEU A 4 7.43 -25.16 -3.58
CA LEU A 4 8.60 -26.04 -3.69
C LEU A 4 9.64 -25.73 -2.59
N GLN A 5 9.71 -24.47 -2.16
CA GLN A 5 10.62 -24.04 -1.12
C GLN A 5 10.17 -24.44 0.29
N GLU A 6 8.87 -24.33 0.59
CA GLU A 6 8.30 -24.92 1.81
C GLU A 6 8.52 -26.44 1.85
N PHE A 7 8.47 -27.11 0.70
CA PHE A 7 8.76 -28.53 0.61
C PHE A 7 10.24 -28.83 0.90
N LYS A 8 11.19 -28.02 0.38
CA LYS A 8 12.61 -28.15 0.76
C LYS A 8 12.85 -27.96 2.26
N VAL A 9 12.19 -26.96 2.86
CA VAL A 9 12.28 -26.71 4.32
C VAL A 9 11.71 -27.90 5.10
N ALA A 10 10.53 -28.40 4.71
CA ALA A 10 9.92 -29.57 5.35
C ALA A 10 10.81 -30.81 5.24
N LEU A 11 11.41 -31.06 4.06
CA LEU A 11 12.36 -32.16 3.88
C LEU A 11 13.54 -32.03 4.83
N ARG A 12 14.16 -30.85 4.94
CA ARG A 12 15.30 -30.61 5.85
C ARG A 12 14.94 -30.92 7.29
N ILE A 13 13.75 -30.49 7.73
CA ILE A 13 13.27 -30.75 9.09
C ILE A 13 13.04 -32.24 9.32
N LEU A 14 12.38 -32.93 8.37
CA LEU A 14 11.96 -34.33 8.54
C LEU A 14 13.10 -35.34 8.39
N LEU A 15 14.02 -35.11 7.44
CA LEU A 15 15.01 -36.11 7.03
C LEU A 15 16.45 -35.70 7.35
N LYS A 16 16.70 -34.46 7.82
CA LYS A 16 18.02 -33.94 8.21
C LYS A 16 19.10 -34.24 7.16
N GLU A 17 20.20 -34.90 7.53
CA GLU A 17 21.33 -35.29 6.67
C GLU A 17 20.90 -36.14 5.46
N LYS A 18 19.82 -36.93 5.58
CA LYS A 18 19.35 -37.80 4.48
C LYS A 18 18.69 -37.03 3.34
N THR A 19 18.56 -35.70 3.44
CA THR A 19 17.96 -34.86 2.39
C THR A 19 18.87 -34.52 1.22
N LYS A 20 20.19 -34.70 1.33
CA LYS A 20 21.16 -34.17 0.37
C LYS A 20 20.84 -34.54 -1.08
N ASN A 21 20.53 -35.81 -1.34
CA ASN A 21 20.20 -36.30 -2.69
C ASN A 21 18.87 -35.73 -3.18
N SER A 22 17.83 -35.71 -2.34
CA SER A 22 16.52 -35.15 -2.69
C SER A 22 16.61 -33.66 -2.99
N LEU A 23 17.36 -32.89 -2.21
CA LEU A 23 17.57 -31.45 -2.44
C LEU A 23 18.36 -31.21 -3.73
N SER A 24 19.38 -32.03 -4.02
CA SER A 24 20.12 -31.97 -5.29
C SER A 24 19.19 -32.19 -6.49
N PHE A 25 18.32 -33.20 -6.43
CA PHE A 25 17.35 -33.47 -7.49
C PHE A 25 16.36 -32.31 -7.68
N ILE A 26 15.82 -31.75 -6.58
CA ILE A 26 14.90 -30.61 -6.65
C ILE A 26 15.61 -29.38 -7.25
N ASN A 27 16.85 -29.10 -6.85
CA ASN A 27 17.61 -27.98 -7.41
C ASN A 27 17.88 -28.18 -8.91
N LYS A 28 18.26 -29.40 -9.32
CA LYS A 28 18.43 -29.74 -10.75
C LYS A 28 17.12 -29.53 -11.51
N TYR A 29 15.99 -29.97 -10.95
CA TYR A 29 14.67 -29.76 -11.55
C TYR A 29 14.34 -28.27 -11.71
N ILE A 30 14.58 -27.43 -10.70
CA ILE A 30 14.39 -25.97 -10.82
C ILE A 30 15.26 -25.39 -11.93
N ASN A 31 16.56 -25.73 -11.95
CA ASN A 31 17.49 -25.17 -12.93
C ASN A 31 17.12 -25.56 -14.37
N LEU A 32 16.55 -26.75 -14.56
CA LEU A 32 16.07 -27.21 -15.88
C LEU A 32 14.72 -26.61 -16.29
N ASN A 33 13.96 -26.03 -15.35
CA ASN A 33 12.63 -25.48 -15.60
C ASN A 33 12.58 -24.02 -15.10
N PRO A 34 13.23 -23.07 -15.81
CA PRO A 34 13.29 -21.68 -15.38
C PRO A 34 11.91 -20.98 -15.37
N ASP A 35 10.93 -21.54 -16.07
CA ASP A 35 9.55 -21.10 -16.16
C ASP A 35 8.61 -21.80 -15.14
N LEU A 36 9.18 -22.56 -14.20
CA LEU A 36 8.40 -23.26 -13.18
C LEU A 36 7.56 -22.26 -12.38
N LYS A 37 6.26 -22.51 -12.35
CA LYS A 37 5.35 -21.77 -11.47
C LYS A 37 5.75 -21.98 -10.02
N GLU A 38 5.72 -20.91 -9.24
CA GLU A 38 6.05 -20.96 -7.83
C GLU A 38 5.00 -21.74 -7.01
N TYR A 39 3.77 -21.80 -7.54
CA TYR A 39 2.68 -22.61 -6.99
C TYR A 39 1.67 -23.04 -8.08
N LEU A 40 0.98 -24.18 -7.89
CA LEU A 40 0.07 -24.80 -8.88
C LEU A 40 -0.98 -23.84 -9.49
N PHE A 41 -1.52 -22.92 -8.69
CA PHE A 41 -2.57 -21.98 -9.12
C PHE A 41 -2.03 -20.59 -9.43
N GLU A 42 -0.74 -20.50 -9.72
CA GLU A 42 -0.12 -19.24 -10.04
C GLU A 42 -0.74 -18.64 -11.30
N ARG A 43 -1.24 -17.41 -11.12
CA ARG A 43 -1.80 -16.55 -12.17
C ARG A 43 -1.03 -15.25 -12.12
N VAL A 44 0.24 -15.29 -12.50
CA VAL A 44 1.04 -14.08 -12.52
C VAL A 44 0.51 -13.17 -13.63
N THR A 45 0.06 -11.99 -13.22
CA THR A 45 -0.41 -10.94 -14.15
C THR A 45 0.49 -9.72 -14.10
N ILE A 46 1.57 -9.81 -13.33
CA ILE A 46 2.62 -8.82 -13.10
C ILE A 46 3.97 -9.51 -13.32
N LYS A 47 4.99 -8.87 -13.90
CA LYS A 47 6.27 -9.55 -14.12
C LYS A 47 7.18 -9.57 -12.88
N ASN A 48 6.90 -8.73 -11.88
CA ASN A 48 7.70 -8.61 -10.66
C ASN A 48 6.88 -8.89 -9.38
N PRO A 49 6.54 -10.15 -9.10
CA PRO A 49 5.72 -10.51 -7.94
C PRO A 49 6.43 -10.36 -6.59
N HIS A 50 7.76 -10.21 -6.58
CA HIS A 50 8.61 -10.08 -5.38
C HIS A 50 9.04 -8.64 -5.08
N TYR A 51 8.43 -7.65 -5.73
CA TYR A 51 8.80 -6.24 -5.57
C TYR A 51 8.78 -5.78 -4.11
N PHE A 52 7.90 -6.35 -3.29
CA PHE A 52 7.75 -6.03 -1.86
C PHE A 52 8.36 -7.09 -0.92
N ASN A 53 9.22 -7.98 -1.40
CA ASN A 53 9.91 -8.96 -0.53
C ASN A 53 10.75 -8.25 0.56
N SER A 54 11.27 -7.06 0.25
CA SER A 54 11.91 -6.15 1.21
C SER A 54 11.41 -4.72 1.01
N ILE A 55 11.27 -3.97 2.11
CA ILE A 55 10.92 -2.54 2.11
C ILE A 55 12.14 -1.75 2.59
N ASP A 56 13.18 -1.73 1.76
CA ASP A 56 14.54 -1.32 2.09
C ASP A 56 15.03 -0.08 1.32
N THR A 57 14.23 0.42 0.39
CA THR A 57 14.53 1.61 -0.41
C THR A 57 13.44 2.64 -0.25
N ILE A 58 13.80 3.91 -0.47
CA ILE A 58 12.86 5.03 -0.44
C ILE A 58 11.66 4.79 -1.37
N GLU A 59 11.90 4.34 -2.61
CA GLU A 59 10.83 4.12 -3.59
C GLU A 59 9.89 2.98 -3.18
N LYS A 60 10.41 1.81 -2.77
CA LYS A 60 9.57 0.71 -2.30
C LYS A 60 8.75 1.12 -1.08
N THR A 61 9.37 1.85 -0.16
CA THR A 61 8.74 2.29 1.09
C THR A 61 7.65 3.33 0.86
N TYR A 62 7.89 4.27 -0.05
CA TYR A 62 6.88 5.20 -0.54
C TYR A 62 5.67 4.46 -1.11
N TRP A 63 5.89 3.51 -2.03
CA TRP A 63 4.78 2.74 -2.61
C TRP A 63 4.05 1.89 -1.58
N PHE A 64 4.77 1.30 -0.60
CA PHE A 64 4.16 0.57 0.49
C PHE A 64 3.23 1.46 1.34
N GLY A 65 3.67 2.68 1.68
CA GLY A 65 2.84 3.66 2.38
C GLY A 65 1.59 4.05 1.60
N PHE A 66 1.72 4.29 0.29
CA PHE A 66 0.60 4.66 -0.58
C PHE A 66 -0.41 3.52 -0.73
N ILE A 67 0.09 2.28 -0.85
CA ILE A 67 -0.73 1.07 -0.87
C ILE A 67 -1.50 0.90 0.44
N CYS A 68 -0.86 1.13 1.60
CA CYS A 68 -1.53 1.07 2.90
C CYS A 68 -2.67 2.09 3.06
N ALA A 69 -2.60 3.23 2.36
CA ALA A 69 -3.66 4.24 2.37
C ALA A 69 -4.84 3.84 1.45
N ASP A 70 -4.57 3.60 0.16
CA ASP A 70 -5.62 3.60 -0.88
C ASP A 70 -5.85 2.23 -1.55
N ALA A 71 -5.00 1.23 -1.32
CA ALA A 71 -5.16 -0.07 -1.94
C ALA A 71 -6.13 -0.98 -1.16
N LEU A 72 -6.70 -1.92 -1.90
CA LEU A 72 -7.50 -3.02 -1.37
C LEU A 72 -6.77 -4.33 -1.65
N VAL A 73 -6.25 -4.92 -0.58
CA VAL A 73 -5.62 -6.25 -0.60
C VAL A 73 -6.57 -7.27 0.02
N LYS A 74 -6.88 -8.33 -0.72
CA LYS A 74 -7.73 -9.44 -0.26
C LYS A 74 -6.97 -10.75 -0.33
N GLN A 75 -6.65 -11.30 0.83
CA GLN A 75 -6.13 -12.67 0.94
C GLN A 75 -7.24 -13.70 0.72
N LYS A 76 -8.38 -13.50 1.39
CA LYS A 76 -9.59 -14.32 1.21
C LYS A 76 -10.14 -14.08 -0.20
N TYR A 77 -10.35 -15.16 -0.95
CA TYR A 77 -10.80 -15.18 -2.36
C TYR A 77 -9.75 -14.67 -3.37
N ARG A 78 -8.81 -15.56 -3.71
CA ARG A 78 -7.94 -15.49 -4.90
C ARG A 78 -6.80 -14.47 -4.87
N TYR A 79 -6.38 -14.02 -3.69
CA TYR A 79 -5.20 -13.13 -3.54
C TYR A 79 -5.28 -11.94 -4.51
N THR A 80 -6.29 -11.09 -4.30
CA THR A 80 -6.59 -9.97 -5.20
C THR A 80 -5.99 -8.68 -4.67
N PHE A 81 -5.23 -7.99 -5.51
CA PHE A 81 -4.77 -6.62 -5.30
C PHE A 81 -5.60 -5.69 -6.20
N LYS A 82 -6.14 -4.62 -5.62
CA LYS A 82 -6.81 -3.55 -6.35
C LYS A 82 -6.30 -2.20 -5.84
N PHE A 83 -5.87 -1.34 -6.75
CA PHE A 83 -5.47 0.02 -6.43
C PHE A 83 -6.15 0.96 -7.43
N GLU A 84 -6.94 1.89 -6.90
CA GLU A 84 -7.87 2.71 -7.67
C GLU A 84 -7.77 4.15 -7.20
N LEU A 85 -7.38 5.03 -8.10
CA LEU A 85 -7.17 6.46 -7.83
C LEU A 85 -8.08 7.29 -8.72
N SER A 86 -8.19 8.59 -8.45
CA SER A 86 -8.82 9.51 -9.40
C SER A 86 -8.08 9.45 -10.74
N SER A 87 -8.78 9.59 -11.85
CA SER A 87 -8.15 9.61 -13.19
C SER A 87 -7.15 10.76 -13.36
N LEU A 88 -7.27 11.83 -12.56
CA LEU A 88 -6.26 12.90 -12.47
C LEU A 88 -4.89 12.39 -11.99
N ASP A 89 -4.87 11.30 -11.23
CA ASP A 89 -3.68 10.70 -10.63
C ASP A 89 -3.26 9.41 -11.38
N ARG A 90 -3.77 9.18 -12.60
CA ARG A 90 -3.52 7.98 -13.40
C ARG A 90 -2.04 7.71 -13.64
N GLU A 91 -1.21 8.74 -13.77
CA GLU A 91 0.24 8.61 -13.91
C GLU A 91 0.89 7.81 -12.77
N ARG A 92 0.32 7.86 -11.55
CA ARG A 92 0.79 7.07 -10.41
C ARG A 92 0.55 5.59 -10.63
N LEU A 93 -0.62 5.22 -11.18
CA LEU A 93 -0.93 3.84 -11.53
C LEU A 93 -0.02 3.33 -12.64
N VAL A 94 0.30 4.16 -13.63
CA VAL A 94 1.26 3.81 -14.70
C VAL A 94 2.65 3.54 -14.11
N LYS A 95 3.12 4.40 -13.20
CA LYS A 95 4.42 4.21 -12.57
C LYS A 95 4.47 2.91 -11.75
N LEU A 96 3.48 2.66 -10.90
CA LEU A 96 3.40 1.41 -10.15
C LEU A 96 3.25 0.19 -11.08
N ALA A 97 2.47 0.31 -12.17
CA ALA A 97 2.36 -0.75 -13.16
C ALA A 97 3.72 -1.08 -13.79
N GLY A 98 4.52 -0.08 -14.15
CA GLY A 98 5.89 -0.28 -14.63
C GLY A 98 6.77 -1.03 -13.64
N LEU A 99 6.77 -0.61 -12.36
CA LEU A 99 7.56 -1.24 -11.29
C LEU A 99 7.19 -2.72 -11.06
N LEU A 100 5.90 -3.03 -11.15
CA LEU A 100 5.39 -4.39 -11.02
C LEU A 100 5.47 -5.19 -12.32
N GLY A 101 5.77 -4.55 -13.45
CA GLY A 101 5.61 -5.15 -14.77
C GLY A 101 4.17 -5.56 -15.08
N TYR A 102 3.19 -4.80 -14.60
CA TYR A 102 1.80 -4.90 -15.00
C TYR A 102 1.60 -4.23 -16.36
N ASP A 103 0.82 -4.86 -17.22
CA ASP A 103 0.48 -4.31 -18.53
C ASP A 103 -0.38 -3.04 -18.39
N ILE A 104 0.15 -1.92 -18.89
CA ILE A 104 -0.45 -0.58 -18.79
C ILE A 104 -1.79 -0.51 -19.54
N GLU A 105 -1.97 -1.31 -20.58
CA GLU A 105 -3.23 -1.38 -21.35
C GLU A 105 -4.37 -1.98 -20.51
N ARG A 106 -4.04 -2.70 -19.43
CA ARG A 106 -5.02 -3.28 -18.51
C ARG A 106 -5.47 -2.33 -17.40
N ILE A 107 -4.93 -1.11 -17.34
CA ILE A 107 -5.43 -0.06 -16.44
C ILE A 107 -6.85 0.31 -16.91
N LYS A 108 -7.84 0.10 -16.05
CA LYS A 108 -9.26 0.34 -16.39
C LYS A 108 -9.74 1.66 -15.83
N ASP A 109 -10.38 2.46 -16.67
CA ASP A 109 -11.09 3.66 -16.26
C ASP A 109 -12.56 3.33 -15.91
N ARG A 110 -13.09 4.03 -14.90
CA ARG A 110 -14.44 3.84 -14.37
C ARG A 110 -15.03 5.18 -13.95
N LYS A 111 -16.32 5.37 -14.22
CA LYS A 111 -17.07 6.54 -13.75
C LYS A 111 -17.97 6.16 -12.58
N ARG A 112 -17.97 6.95 -11.51
CA ARG A 112 -18.89 6.81 -10.38
C ARG A 112 -19.80 8.02 -10.29
N ARG A 113 -21.10 7.76 -10.21
CA ARG A 113 -22.13 8.75 -9.97
C ARG A 113 -22.38 8.85 -8.47
N TYR A 114 -22.44 10.06 -7.94
CA TYR A 114 -22.84 10.34 -6.56
C TYR A 114 -23.58 11.68 -6.51
N TYR A 115 -24.40 11.86 -5.49
CA TYR A 115 -25.02 13.17 -5.22
C TYR A 115 -24.16 13.91 -4.21
N ASP A 116 -23.92 15.20 -4.43
CA ASP A 116 -23.31 16.06 -3.43
C ASP A 116 -24.31 16.43 -2.32
N ASP A 117 -23.84 17.17 -1.31
CA ASP A 117 -24.65 17.56 -0.16
C ASP A 117 -25.85 18.46 -0.55
N ASN A 118 -25.85 19.03 -1.76
CA ASN A 118 -26.94 19.82 -2.32
C ASN A 118 -27.88 18.99 -3.22
N GLY A 119 -27.70 17.67 -3.27
CA GLY A 119 -28.51 16.79 -4.12
C GLY A 119 -28.18 16.86 -5.61
N LYS A 120 -27.07 17.50 -6.01
CA LYS A 120 -26.66 17.57 -7.41
C LYS A 120 -25.86 16.34 -7.81
N LEU A 121 -26.25 15.73 -8.94
CA LEU A 121 -25.52 14.60 -9.52
C LEU A 121 -24.11 15.04 -9.94
N LYS A 122 -23.10 14.37 -9.40
CA LYS A 122 -21.69 14.51 -9.75
C LYS A 122 -21.16 13.19 -10.31
N ILE A 123 -20.23 13.31 -11.25
CA ILE A 123 -19.50 12.19 -11.82
C ILE A 123 -18.04 12.34 -11.44
N LYS A 124 -17.46 11.30 -10.86
CA LYS A 124 -16.03 11.22 -10.60
C LYS A 124 -15.41 10.06 -11.37
N GLU A 125 -14.32 10.37 -12.05
CA GLU A 125 -13.58 9.41 -12.87
C GLU A 125 -12.41 8.84 -12.06
N TYR A 126 -12.25 7.53 -12.20
CA TYR A 126 -11.25 6.74 -11.52
C TYR A 126 -10.52 5.86 -12.52
N SER A 127 -9.23 5.64 -12.27
CA SER A 127 -8.42 4.66 -12.97
C SER A 127 -8.03 3.55 -11.99
N CYS A 128 -7.89 2.32 -12.45
CA CYS A 128 -7.68 1.16 -11.58
C CYS A 128 -6.73 0.13 -12.18
N ILE A 129 -5.74 -0.30 -11.38
CA ILE A 129 -5.06 -1.58 -11.57
C ILE A 129 -5.71 -2.63 -10.69
N GLN A 130 -5.92 -3.83 -11.25
CA GLN A 130 -6.44 -4.96 -10.51
C GLN A 130 -5.85 -6.25 -11.06
N PHE A 131 -5.27 -7.05 -10.17
CA PHE A 131 -4.64 -8.30 -10.53
C PHE A 131 -4.62 -9.29 -9.36
N LYS A 132 -4.13 -10.50 -9.65
CA LYS A 132 -3.97 -11.56 -8.64
C LYS A 132 -2.50 -11.89 -8.50
N SER A 133 -2.01 -11.93 -7.28
CA SER A 133 -0.65 -12.37 -6.97
C SER A 133 -0.62 -12.84 -5.52
N LYS A 134 -0.49 -14.15 -5.31
CA LYS A 134 -0.36 -14.71 -3.95
C LYS A 134 0.89 -14.17 -3.28
N ARG A 135 2.03 -14.26 -3.99
CA ARG A 135 3.35 -13.89 -3.49
C ARG A 135 3.41 -12.44 -3.02
N MET A 136 3.07 -11.49 -3.89
CA MET A 136 3.08 -10.07 -3.56
C MET A 136 2.16 -9.74 -2.38
N ILE A 137 1.00 -10.41 -2.29
CA ILE A 137 0.05 -10.17 -1.20
C ILE A 137 0.56 -10.73 0.12
N GLU A 138 1.17 -11.91 0.13
CA GLU A 138 1.79 -12.47 1.32
C GLU A 138 2.98 -11.64 1.78
N GLU A 139 3.77 -11.10 0.86
CA GLU A 139 4.86 -10.16 1.17
C GLU A 139 4.33 -8.84 1.75
N LEU A 140 3.30 -8.24 1.15
CA LEU A 140 2.66 -7.04 1.70
C LEU A 140 2.16 -7.29 3.13
N LEU A 141 1.44 -8.40 3.35
CA LEU A 141 0.94 -8.77 4.67
C LEU A 141 2.07 -9.05 5.67
N GLY A 142 3.12 -9.74 5.23
CA GLY A 142 4.31 -10.03 6.04
C GLY A 142 5.07 -8.76 6.47
N ASN A 143 5.08 -7.73 5.62
CA ASN A 143 5.62 -6.41 5.95
C ASN A 143 4.68 -5.56 6.82
N GLY A 144 3.53 -6.10 7.23
CA GLY A 144 2.57 -5.42 8.10
C GLY A 144 1.56 -4.55 7.35
N TYR A 145 1.30 -4.82 6.06
CA TYR A 145 0.16 -4.20 5.38
C TYR A 145 -1.10 -4.43 6.19
N SER A 146 -1.83 -3.35 6.38
CA SER A 146 -3.15 -3.36 6.98
C SER A 146 -3.91 -2.20 6.37
N SER A 147 -5.13 -2.47 5.92
CA SER A 147 -5.97 -1.38 5.43
C SER A 147 -6.23 -0.39 6.56
N SER A 148 -6.38 0.90 6.23
CA SER A 148 -6.73 1.96 7.19
C SER A 148 -7.99 1.67 8.03
N ALA A 149 -8.81 0.69 7.64
CA ALA A 149 -9.99 0.23 8.36
C ALA A 149 -9.75 -0.92 9.37
N MET A 150 -8.58 -1.58 9.35
CA MET A 150 -8.32 -2.80 10.14
C MET A 150 -7.79 -2.54 11.57
N GLY A 151 -7.61 -1.28 11.96
CA GLY A 151 -7.34 -0.91 13.36
C GLY A 151 -5.94 -1.24 13.88
N THR A 152 -4.98 -1.59 13.03
CA THR A 152 -3.60 -1.90 13.44
C THR A 152 -2.74 -0.64 13.54
N GLY A 153 -1.70 -0.67 14.37
CA GLY A 153 -0.72 0.42 14.42
C GLY A 153 0.11 0.58 13.14
N LEU A 154 1.09 1.48 13.21
CA LEU A 154 2.12 1.64 12.17
C LEU A 154 2.88 0.29 11.98
N PRO A 155 3.21 -0.13 10.75
CA PRO A 155 3.95 -1.37 10.55
C PRO A 155 5.28 -1.37 11.30
N GLU A 156 5.64 -2.50 11.93
CA GLU A 156 6.85 -2.60 12.75
C GLU A 156 8.13 -2.29 11.96
N ILE A 157 8.17 -2.65 10.67
CA ILE A 157 9.28 -2.30 9.77
C ILE A 157 9.48 -0.78 9.68
N VAL A 158 8.40 0.01 9.70
CA VAL A 158 8.45 1.48 9.65
C VAL A 158 8.74 2.08 11.03
N LYS A 159 8.18 1.50 12.11
CA LYS A 159 8.45 1.94 13.48
C LYS A 159 9.94 1.87 13.81
N LYS A 160 10.61 0.79 13.40
CA LYS A 160 12.02 0.51 13.69
C LYS A 160 12.98 1.06 12.63
N ALA A 161 12.48 1.49 11.47
CA ALA A 161 13.29 2.03 10.39
C ALA A 161 14.00 3.34 10.78
N GLU A 162 15.07 3.65 10.06
CA GLU A 162 15.71 4.96 10.04
C GLU A 162 14.74 6.07 9.60
N GLU A 163 15.11 7.32 9.88
CA GLU A 163 14.24 8.48 9.64
C GLU A 163 13.79 8.58 8.18
N ASP A 164 14.70 8.42 7.23
CA ASP A 164 14.45 8.54 5.79
C ASP A 164 13.45 7.51 5.25
N ILE A 165 13.60 6.24 5.65
CA ILE A 165 12.67 5.18 5.30
C ILE A 165 11.29 5.45 5.91
N ALA A 166 11.24 5.89 7.18
CA ALA A 166 9.98 6.25 7.81
C ALA A 166 9.31 7.45 7.13
N LEU A 167 10.08 8.47 6.73
CA LEU A 167 9.60 9.63 5.98
C LEU A 167 9.03 9.23 4.62
N ALA A 168 9.70 8.32 3.91
CA ALA A 168 9.23 7.80 2.63
C ALA A 168 7.87 7.09 2.79
N PHE A 169 7.71 6.27 3.83
CA PHE A 169 6.43 5.64 4.14
C PHE A 169 5.34 6.67 4.41
N LEU A 170 5.63 7.65 5.27
CA LEU A 170 4.68 8.70 5.63
C LEU A 170 4.27 9.53 4.40
N LEU A 171 5.21 9.83 3.50
CA LEU A 171 4.93 10.50 2.23
C LEU A 171 4.01 9.69 1.33
N GLY A 172 4.27 8.38 1.19
CA GLY A 172 3.39 7.49 0.46
C GLY A 172 1.98 7.47 1.02
N PHE A 173 1.85 7.32 2.35
CA PHE A 173 0.57 7.34 3.03
C PHE A 173 -0.14 8.69 2.86
N PHE A 174 0.59 9.80 2.97
CA PHE A 174 0.09 11.14 2.73
C PHE A 174 -0.39 11.34 1.29
N ASP A 175 0.26 10.74 0.30
CA ASP A 175 -0.18 10.78 -1.09
C ASP A 175 -1.51 10.06 -1.33
N GLY A 176 -1.81 9.03 -0.53
CA GLY A 176 -3.17 8.47 -0.49
C GLY A 176 -4.13 9.33 0.33
N ASP A 177 -3.98 9.29 1.65
CA ASP A 177 -4.97 9.75 2.63
C ASP A 177 -4.65 11.13 3.26
N GLY A 178 -3.75 11.90 2.64
CA GLY A 178 -3.37 13.24 3.08
C GLY A 178 -3.96 14.38 2.28
N THR A 179 -3.97 15.57 2.89
CA THR A 179 -4.41 16.81 2.25
C THR A 179 -3.42 17.93 2.53
N TRP A 180 -3.14 18.71 1.49
CA TRP A 180 -2.39 19.96 1.56
C TRP A 180 -3.32 21.13 1.22
N TYR A 181 -3.46 22.08 2.14
CA TYR A 181 -4.39 23.22 2.03
C TYR A 181 -3.71 24.52 1.54
N GLY A 182 -2.58 24.42 0.81
CA GLY A 182 -1.91 25.60 0.25
C GLY A 182 -0.95 26.35 1.19
N GLY A 183 -0.56 25.74 2.32
CA GLY A 183 0.36 26.32 3.30
C GLY A 183 1.72 25.61 3.37
N ARG A 184 2.42 25.75 4.50
CA ARG A 184 3.68 25.02 4.76
C ARG A 184 3.47 23.67 5.45
N SER A 185 2.23 23.27 5.74
CA SER A 185 1.93 22.03 6.45
C SER A 185 0.87 21.20 5.73
N ALA A 186 0.75 19.96 6.18
CA ALA A 186 -0.12 18.94 5.65
C ALA A 186 -0.89 18.26 6.80
N GLU A 187 -2.00 17.63 6.45
CA GLU A 187 -2.74 16.75 7.34
C GLU A 187 -2.88 15.37 6.73
N ILE A 188 -2.89 14.35 7.57
CA ILE A 188 -3.28 12.98 7.21
C ILE A 188 -4.56 12.60 7.93
N TYR A 189 -5.37 11.76 7.28
CA TYR A 189 -6.67 11.31 7.75
C TYR A 189 -6.72 9.79 7.81
N THR A 190 -7.39 9.21 8.80
CA THR A 190 -7.69 7.78 8.84
C THR A 190 -8.77 7.47 9.86
N SER A 191 -9.49 6.36 9.68
CA SER A 191 -10.37 5.79 10.72
C SER A 191 -9.59 5.16 11.88
N ASN A 192 -8.29 4.96 11.73
CA ASN A 192 -7.46 4.25 12.68
C ASN A 192 -6.64 5.20 13.57
N LYS A 193 -7.15 5.47 14.77
CA LYS A 193 -6.49 6.37 15.73
C LYS A 193 -5.13 5.85 16.20
N ILE A 194 -4.96 4.52 16.34
CA ILE A 194 -3.72 3.89 16.80
C ILE A 194 -2.60 4.18 15.81
N PHE A 195 -2.88 4.05 14.51
CA PHE A 195 -1.93 4.41 13.46
C PHE A 195 -1.44 5.86 13.58
N LEU A 196 -2.35 6.82 13.82
CA LEU A 196 -1.95 8.22 14.01
C LEU A 196 -1.17 8.46 15.30
N MET A 197 -1.45 7.71 16.36
CA MET A 197 -0.67 7.75 17.61
C MET A 197 0.77 7.27 17.36
N ASP A 198 0.93 6.17 16.63
CA ASP A 198 2.25 5.65 16.29
C ASP A 198 3.04 6.63 15.40
N ILE A 199 2.41 7.24 14.38
CA ILE A 199 3.03 8.30 13.56
C ILE A 199 3.41 9.50 14.44
N LYS A 200 2.51 9.96 15.30
CA LYS A 200 2.77 11.06 16.22
C LYS A 200 4.00 10.78 17.10
N ASN A 201 4.10 9.58 17.65
CA ASN A 201 5.22 9.18 18.49
C ASN A 201 6.52 9.05 17.70
N LYS A 202 6.49 8.37 16.54
CA LYS A 202 7.66 8.16 15.66
C LYS A 202 8.31 9.48 15.23
N PHE A 203 7.51 10.48 14.87
CA PHE A 203 8.00 11.78 14.38
C PHE A 203 7.92 12.90 15.42
N LYS A 204 7.65 12.57 16.69
CA LYS A 204 7.57 13.53 17.82
C LYS A 204 6.65 14.72 17.52
N ILE A 205 5.49 14.46 16.91
CA ILE A 205 4.57 15.50 16.46
C ILE A 205 3.84 16.12 17.67
N LYS A 206 4.00 17.43 17.87
CA LYS A 206 3.36 18.15 19.00
C LYS A 206 1.84 18.26 18.87
N TYR A 207 1.31 18.34 17.66
CA TYR A 207 -0.12 18.56 17.41
C TYR A 207 -1.00 17.40 17.90
N ALA A 208 -2.15 17.73 18.47
CA ALA A 208 -3.12 16.74 18.95
C ALA A 208 -3.86 16.07 17.78
N ILE A 209 -4.20 14.78 17.95
CA ILE A 209 -5.06 14.06 17.01
C ILE A 209 -6.50 14.54 17.20
N ARG A 210 -7.09 15.14 16.17
CA ARG A 210 -8.48 15.61 16.20
C ARG A 210 -9.39 14.50 15.70
N THR A 211 -10.56 14.35 16.32
CA THR A 211 -11.55 13.34 15.94
C THR A 211 -12.85 14.02 15.54
N THR A 212 -13.43 13.61 14.42
CA THR A 212 -14.75 14.03 13.96
C THR A 212 -15.62 12.79 13.80
N LYS A 213 -16.88 12.86 14.22
CA LYS A 213 -17.87 11.80 13.98
C LYS A 213 -18.75 12.25 12.82
N LYS A 214 -18.85 11.42 11.78
CA LYS A 214 -19.78 11.65 10.67
C LYS A 214 -20.88 10.59 10.72
N ALA A 215 -22.12 11.04 10.77
CA ALA A 215 -23.29 10.21 10.53
C ALA A 215 -23.34 9.82 9.06
N LEU A 216 -23.40 8.52 8.79
CA LEU A 216 -23.53 7.94 7.45
C LEU A 216 -24.78 7.08 7.42
N ILE A 217 -25.57 7.18 6.36
CA ILE A 217 -26.69 6.29 6.17
C ILE A 217 -26.17 5.02 5.51
N ASP A 218 -26.36 3.88 6.18
CA ASP A 218 -26.09 2.57 5.61
C ASP A 218 -27.10 2.28 4.50
N LYS A 219 -26.60 1.93 3.31
CA LYS A 219 -27.40 1.83 2.09
C LYS A 219 -28.36 0.64 2.06
N LEU A 220 -28.14 -0.36 2.91
CA LEU A 220 -28.90 -1.61 2.90
C LEU A 220 -29.98 -1.69 4.01
N PRO A 221 -29.78 -1.10 5.21
CA PRO A 221 -30.82 -1.02 6.23
C PRO A 221 -31.37 0.39 6.49
N GLY A 222 -30.85 1.44 5.83
CA GLY A 222 -31.23 2.84 6.10
C GLY A 222 -30.78 3.37 7.48
N LYS A 223 -29.97 2.59 8.22
CA LYS A 223 -29.51 2.95 9.57
C LYS A 223 -28.44 4.02 9.54
N ILE A 224 -28.50 4.95 10.50
CA ILE A 224 -27.42 5.91 10.73
C ILE A 224 -26.27 5.20 11.45
N ILE A 225 -25.14 5.07 10.76
CA ILE A 225 -23.86 4.62 11.30
C ILE A 225 -23.01 5.85 11.58
N ASN A 226 -22.52 5.97 12.81
CA ASN A 226 -21.52 6.98 13.14
C ASN A 226 -20.11 6.43 12.91
N ARG A 227 -19.39 6.98 11.93
CA ARG A 227 -17.96 6.67 11.74
C ARG A 227 -17.10 7.79 12.27
N ALA A 228 -16.12 7.42 13.10
CA ALA A 228 -15.08 8.33 13.52
C ALA A 228 -14.03 8.47 12.40
N ALA A 229 -13.64 9.70 12.13
CA ALA A 229 -12.48 10.05 11.31
C ALA A 229 -11.50 10.80 12.20
N HIS A 230 -10.24 10.39 12.17
CA HIS A 230 -9.17 11.03 12.92
C HIS A 230 -8.24 11.75 11.94
N ARG A 231 -7.72 12.91 12.37
CA ARG A 231 -6.79 13.71 11.58
C ARG A 231 -5.61 14.17 12.43
N LEU A 232 -4.44 14.21 11.82
CA LEU A 232 -3.20 14.67 12.43
C LEU A 232 -2.52 15.68 11.51
N THR A 233 -2.28 16.88 12.05
CA THR A 233 -1.45 17.90 11.39
C THR A 233 0.02 17.54 11.56
N LEU A 234 0.78 17.55 10.47
CA LEU A 234 2.18 17.10 10.46
C LEU A 234 3.16 18.20 10.88
N GLY A 235 2.79 19.48 10.80
CA GLY A 235 3.71 20.61 10.98
C GLY A 235 4.45 20.97 9.70
N ALA A 236 5.20 22.07 9.73
CA ALA A 236 5.93 22.54 8.55
C ALA A 236 7.22 21.76 8.32
N ASP A 237 8.02 21.58 9.37
CA ASP A 237 9.34 20.93 9.29
C ASP A 237 9.23 19.48 8.81
N LEU A 238 8.27 18.72 9.35
CA LEU A 238 8.05 17.34 8.93
C LEU A 238 7.54 17.26 7.48
N TYR A 239 6.63 18.16 7.09
CA TYR A 239 6.15 18.22 5.71
C TYR A 239 7.31 18.53 4.75
N GLU A 240 8.19 19.47 5.07
CA GLU A 240 9.37 19.76 4.26
C GLU A 240 10.31 18.56 4.13
N LYS A 241 10.65 17.91 5.26
CA LYS A 241 11.46 16.68 5.26
C LYS A 241 10.86 15.60 4.36
N MET A 242 9.55 15.37 4.47
CA MET A 242 8.82 14.44 3.60
C MET A 242 8.91 14.86 2.14
N MET A 243 8.73 16.14 1.80
CA MET A 243 8.79 16.56 0.40
C MET A 243 10.18 16.34 -0.20
N ARG A 244 11.26 16.44 0.59
CA ARG A 244 12.64 16.29 0.09
C ARG A 244 13.08 14.84 -0.11
N ILE A 245 12.44 13.87 0.56
CA ILE A 245 12.92 12.48 0.53
C ILE A 245 12.68 11.79 -0.82
N TYR A 246 11.63 12.18 -1.55
CA TYR A 246 11.26 11.52 -2.80
C TYR A 246 10.57 12.47 -3.78
N ALA A 247 11.32 12.85 -4.82
CA ALA A 247 10.93 13.78 -5.88
C ALA A 247 9.67 13.34 -6.67
N TYR A 248 9.45 12.03 -6.75
CA TYR A 248 8.41 11.47 -7.59
C TYR A 248 7.08 11.23 -6.85
N SER A 249 6.84 11.91 -5.72
CA SER A 249 5.52 11.96 -5.06
C SER A 249 4.49 12.80 -5.86
N MET A 250 3.24 12.84 -5.41
CA MET A 250 2.14 13.48 -6.14
C MET A 250 2.29 15.00 -6.23
N LYS A 251 2.56 15.52 -7.43
CA LYS A 251 2.80 16.96 -7.71
C LYS A 251 1.75 17.89 -7.09
N ARG A 252 0.46 17.51 -7.13
CA ARG A 252 -0.64 18.34 -6.59
C ARG A 252 -0.62 18.50 -5.06
N LYS A 253 0.05 17.61 -4.34
CA LYS A 253 0.21 17.68 -2.87
C LYS A 253 1.55 18.29 -2.44
N ARG A 254 2.38 18.68 -3.41
CA ARG A 254 3.67 19.36 -3.18
C ARG A 254 3.49 20.87 -3.31
N ALA A 255 3.97 21.60 -2.31
CA ALA A 255 4.08 23.05 -2.38
C ALA A 255 4.98 23.46 -3.56
N PRO A 256 4.76 24.64 -4.20
CA PRO A 256 5.42 25.01 -5.44
C PRO A 256 6.95 24.88 -5.42
N GLN A 257 7.59 25.23 -4.30
CA GLN A 257 9.03 25.17 -4.11
C GLN A 257 9.61 23.74 -4.15
N PHE A 258 8.79 22.70 -4.00
CA PHE A 258 9.23 21.31 -4.02
C PHE A 258 8.89 20.58 -5.33
N ARG A 259 8.26 21.23 -6.32
CA ARG A 259 7.79 20.54 -7.54
C ARG A 259 8.90 20.09 -8.50
N GLY A 260 10.14 20.50 -8.28
CA GLY A 260 11.32 20.14 -9.09
C GLY A 260 12.49 19.56 -8.28
N ILE A 261 12.27 19.25 -7.01
CA ILE A 261 13.23 18.61 -6.09
C ILE A 261 12.69 17.21 -5.78
#